data_AF-F5IWP7-F1
#
_entry.id   AF-F5IWP7-F1
#
_cell.length_a   1.000
_cell.length_b   1.000
_cell.length_c   1.000
_cell.angle_alpha   90.00
_cell.angle_beta   90.00
_cell.angle_gamma   90.00
#
_symmetry.space_group_name_H-M   'P 1'
#
loop_
_entity.id
_entity.type
_entity.pdbx_description
1 polymer ?
#
loop_
_entity_poly.entity_id
_entity_poly.type
_entity_poly.pdbx_seq_one_letter_code
_entity_poly.pdbx_strand_id
1 'polypeptide(L)'
;MKKQLLLILLLAVYSNLSASVYTPDKLLYNGKEYSIVESKFLSHFFVNKADHTETTFDSEVFVSTGMRQGYIGTFQIENNQLYVTAIQKYYMEDMQIKRENAYASLFPNTTRTKAGWVSGLMLAGEIPEEGIKNGDSPKNYILLEIKDGTIIKERKLNKKELNNFKKKQYQSFKNTEEYNTVFNQLKAQAPDYVSDKSIDEAIKQFILKHSGKILTD
;
A
#
# COMPACT_ATOMS: atom_id res chain seq x y z
N MET A 1 -38.25 -30.43 3.97
CA MET A 1 -38.56 -29.12 3.34
C MET A 1 -37.96 -27.93 4.09
N LYS A 2 -38.20 -27.74 5.40
CA LYS A 2 -37.63 -26.59 6.17
C LYS A 2 -36.10 -26.50 6.20
N LYS A 3 -35.38 -27.64 6.25
CA LYS A 3 -33.90 -27.68 6.24
C LYS A 3 -33.26 -27.39 4.88
N GLN A 4 -33.96 -27.66 3.77
CA GLN A 4 -33.47 -27.35 2.42
C GLN A 4 -33.68 -25.87 2.06
N LEU A 5 -34.74 -25.24 2.59
CA LEU A 5 -34.97 -23.81 2.42
C LEU A 5 -33.90 -22.95 3.14
N LEU A 6 -33.41 -23.41 4.30
CA LEU A 6 -32.37 -22.72 5.08
C LEU A 6 -31.01 -22.71 4.35
N LEU A 7 -30.69 -23.79 3.63
CA LEU A 7 -29.45 -23.92 2.86
C LEU A 7 -29.45 -22.98 1.64
N ILE A 8 -30.61 -22.83 0.98
CA ILE A 8 -30.80 -21.91 -0.15
C ILE A 8 -30.74 -20.45 0.31
N LEU A 9 -31.28 -20.13 1.49
CA LEU A 9 -31.17 -18.79 2.07
C LEU A 9 -29.72 -18.44 2.47
N LEU A 10 -28.95 -19.41 2.98
CA LEU A 10 -27.53 -19.24 3.30
C LEU A 10 -26.66 -19.07 2.05
N LEU A 11 -26.99 -19.73 0.94
CA LEU A 11 -26.28 -19.60 -0.34
C LEU A 11 -26.55 -18.25 -1.04
N ALA A 12 -27.73 -17.65 -0.86
CA ALA A 12 -28.08 -16.35 -1.45
C ALA A 12 -27.35 -15.15 -0.82
N VAL A 13 -26.84 -15.28 0.41
CA VAL A 13 -26.05 -14.23 1.08
C VAL A 13 -24.60 -14.18 0.56
N TYR A 14 -24.13 -15.19 -0.20
CA TYR A 14 -22.78 -15.21 -0.78
C TYR A 14 -22.66 -14.58 -2.17
N SER A 15 -23.76 -14.18 -2.80
CA SER A 15 -23.73 -13.62 -4.15
C SER A 15 -23.76 -12.09 -4.12
N ASN A 16 -22.68 -11.51 -4.65
CA ASN A 16 -22.38 -10.08 -4.87
C ASN A 16 -21.60 -9.37 -3.74
N LEU A 17 -20.49 -9.97 -3.33
CA LEU A 17 -19.32 -9.16 -2.95
C LEU A 17 -18.82 -8.47 -4.23
N SER A 18 -19.35 -7.29 -4.54
CA SER A 18 -18.77 -6.42 -5.55
C SER A 18 -17.32 -6.13 -5.13
N ALA A 19 -16.38 -6.72 -5.85
CA ALA A 19 -14.96 -6.46 -5.66
C ALA A 19 -14.74 -4.96 -5.85
N SER A 20 -14.50 -4.25 -4.75
CA SER A 20 -14.22 -2.83 -4.82
C SER A 20 -12.82 -2.68 -5.38
N VAL A 21 -12.74 -2.16 -6.61
CA VAL A 21 -11.49 -2.00 -7.35
C VAL A 21 -10.55 -1.11 -6.54
N TYR A 22 -9.49 -1.70 -6.00
CA TYR A 22 -8.44 -0.97 -5.31
C TYR A 22 -7.74 -0.05 -6.30
N THR A 23 -7.66 1.25 -6.01
CA THR A 23 -6.92 2.19 -6.87
C THR A 23 -5.58 2.55 -6.21
N PRO A 24 -4.45 2.00 -6.70
CA PRO A 24 -3.14 2.20 -6.10
C PRO A 24 -2.56 3.58 -6.42
N ASP A 25 -1.60 4.00 -5.59
CA ASP A 25 -0.65 5.05 -5.98
C ASP A 25 0.14 4.63 -7.24
N LYS A 26 0.59 5.61 -8.00
CA LYS A 26 1.31 5.43 -9.26
C LYS A 26 2.80 5.64 -9.08
N LEU A 27 3.60 4.90 -9.84
CA LEU A 27 5.04 5.08 -9.95
C LEU A 27 5.45 5.23 -11.41
N LEU A 28 6.06 6.35 -11.76
CA LEU A 28 6.72 6.60 -13.03
C LEU A 28 8.20 6.26 -12.91
N TYR A 29 8.65 5.25 -13.66
CA TYR A 29 10.04 4.81 -13.63
C TYR A 29 10.50 4.32 -15.00
N ASN A 30 11.65 4.82 -15.47
CA ASN A 30 12.22 4.49 -16.78
C ASN A 30 11.23 4.62 -17.95
N GLY A 31 10.42 5.70 -17.93
CA GLY A 31 9.41 5.98 -18.97
C GLY A 31 8.17 5.09 -18.93
N LYS A 32 8.00 4.28 -17.87
CA LYS A 32 6.84 3.40 -17.67
C LYS A 32 6.06 3.77 -16.41
N GLU A 33 4.74 3.58 -16.46
CA GLU A 33 3.86 3.70 -15.31
C GLU A 33 3.67 2.32 -14.65
N TYR A 34 3.77 2.27 -13.33
CA TYR A 34 3.54 1.12 -12.50
C TYR A 34 2.50 1.44 -11.43
N SER A 35 1.72 0.43 -11.05
CA SER A 35 0.85 0.45 -9.88
C SER A 35 1.64 0.06 -8.64
N ILE A 36 1.62 0.89 -7.60
CA ILE A 36 2.21 0.55 -6.30
C ILE A 36 1.30 -0.45 -5.58
N VAL A 37 1.74 -1.70 -5.52
CA VAL A 37 0.95 -2.84 -5.04
C VAL A 37 0.99 -2.93 -3.51
N GLU A 38 2.14 -2.62 -2.91
CA GLU A 38 2.33 -2.71 -1.47
C GLU A 38 3.21 -1.56 -1.00
N SER A 39 2.57 -0.48 -0.51
CA SER A 39 3.18 0.52 0.37
C SER A 39 2.15 1.48 0.95
N LYS A 40 2.57 2.26 1.95
CA LYS A 40 1.79 3.35 2.57
C LYS A 40 2.57 4.68 2.56
N PHE A 41 3.40 4.91 1.55
CA PHE A 41 4.40 5.98 1.59
C PHE A 41 3.83 7.39 1.60
N LEU A 42 2.71 7.64 0.92
CA LEU A 42 2.08 8.94 0.98
C LEU A 42 1.35 9.14 2.32
N SER A 43 0.75 8.09 2.89
CA SER A 43 0.15 8.19 4.22
C SER A 43 1.17 8.56 5.30
N HIS A 44 2.44 8.18 5.17
CA HIS A 44 3.50 8.60 6.09
C HIS A 44 3.78 10.11 6.06
N PHE A 45 3.48 10.80 4.94
CA PHE A 45 3.55 12.26 4.86
C PHE A 45 2.47 12.91 5.72
N PHE A 46 1.28 12.32 5.71
CA PHE A 46 0.12 12.83 6.42
C PHE A 46 0.11 12.46 7.90
N VAL A 47 1.00 11.60 8.43
CA VAL A 47 1.07 11.39 9.88
C VAL A 47 1.73 12.60 10.54
N ASN A 48 0.98 13.33 11.38
CA ASN A 48 1.53 14.37 12.23
C ASN A 48 2.56 13.73 13.18
N LYS A 49 3.82 14.18 13.07
CA LYS A 49 4.95 13.64 13.85
C LYS A 49 4.83 13.87 15.36
N ALA A 50 3.99 14.80 15.82
CA ALA A 50 3.90 15.18 17.22
C ALA A 50 2.86 14.37 18.03
N ASP A 51 1.79 13.90 17.40
CA ASP A 51 0.65 13.28 18.11
C ASP A 51 0.11 12.02 17.42
N HIS A 52 0.75 11.54 16.35
CA HIS A 52 0.30 10.40 15.55
C HIS A 52 -1.11 10.57 14.93
N THR A 53 -1.65 11.79 14.89
CA THR A 53 -2.89 12.04 14.17
C THR A 53 -2.62 12.04 12.67
N GLU A 54 -3.48 11.38 11.89
CA GLU A 54 -3.45 11.54 10.44
C GLU A 54 -3.90 12.99 10.15
N THR A 55 -2.98 13.82 9.66
CA THR A 55 -3.25 15.08 8.95
C THR A 55 -4.09 14.72 7.74
N THR A 56 -5.39 14.59 7.93
CA THR A 56 -6.33 14.44 6.84
C THR A 56 -6.35 15.74 6.06
N PHE A 57 -6.66 15.68 4.76
CA PHE A 57 -7.08 16.89 4.07
C PHE A 57 -8.18 17.59 4.87
N ASP A 58 -8.15 18.92 4.95
CA ASP A 58 -9.11 19.73 5.71
C ASP A 58 -10.59 19.61 5.24
N SER A 59 -10.88 18.78 4.23
CA SER A 59 -12.23 18.62 3.66
C SER A 59 -12.69 17.17 3.62
N GLU A 60 -14.00 16.98 3.41
CA GLU A 60 -14.64 15.69 3.16
C GLU A 60 -13.93 14.91 2.05
N VAL A 61 -13.15 13.91 2.43
CA VAL A 61 -12.50 13.00 1.49
C VAL A 61 -13.47 11.85 1.20
N PHE A 62 -13.66 11.51 -0.07
CA PHE A 62 -14.42 10.32 -0.42
C PHE A 62 -13.60 9.07 -0.11
N VAL A 63 -14.04 8.32 0.90
CA VAL A 63 -13.46 7.05 1.30
C VAL A 63 -14.38 5.93 0.84
N SER A 64 -13.83 4.96 0.12
CA SER A 64 -14.52 3.71 -0.22
C SER A 64 -13.67 2.51 0.15
N THR A 65 -14.28 1.33 0.09
CA THR A 65 -13.59 0.03 0.23
C THR A 65 -12.42 -0.13 -0.75
N GLY A 66 -12.52 0.44 -1.96
CA GLY A 66 -11.47 0.43 -3.01
C GLY A 66 -10.53 1.65 -2.97
N MET A 67 -10.85 2.70 -2.23
CA MET A 67 -10.02 3.90 -2.12
C MET A 67 -10.10 4.44 -0.69
N ARG A 68 -9.32 3.81 0.20
CA ARG A 68 -9.40 4.08 1.64
C ARG A 68 -8.74 5.38 2.06
N GLN A 69 -7.82 5.89 1.24
CA GLN A 69 -7.07 7.12 1.49
C GLN A 69 -7.78 8.34 0.90
N GLY A 70 -8.70 8.12 -0.06
CA GLY A 70 -9.38 9.14 -0.87
C GLY A 70 -8.46 10.12 -1.60
N TYR A 71 -7.22 9.71 -1.81
CA TYR A 71 -6.30 10.33 -2.75
C TYR A 71 -5.48 9.26 -3.48
N ILE A 72 -4.86 9.67 -4.58
CA ILE A 72 -3.88 8.90 -5.35
C ILE A 72 -2.65 9.77 -5.55
N GLY A 73 -1.51 9.32 -5.02
CA GLY A 73 -0.20 9.90 -5.27
C GLY A 73 0.41 9.39 -6.57
N THR A 74 1.06 10.27 -7.32
CA THR A 74 1.97 9.89 -8.41
C THR A 74 3.38 10.18 -7.97
N PHE A 75 4.19 9.13 -7.94
CA PHE A 75 5.60 9.17 -7.66
C PHE A 75 6.41 9.03 -8.94
N GLN A 76 7.60 9.62 -8.97
CA GLN A 76 8.52 9.52 -10.09
C GLN A 76 9.94 9.27 -9.57
N ILE A 77 10.64 8.33 -10.19
CA ILE A 77 12.05 8.08 -9.91
C ILE A 77 12.91 8.70 -11.01
N GLU A 78 13.81 9.59 -10.61
CA GLU A 78 14.85 10.17 -11.47
C GLU A 78 16.17 10.22 -10.72
N ASN A 79 17.27 9.81 -11.36
CA ASN A 79 18.61 9.83 -10.75
C ASN A 79 18.65 9.16 -9.37
N ASN A 80 17.95 8.03 -9.23
CA ASN A 80 17.76 7.28 -7.98
C ASN A 80 17.10 8.08 -6.85
N GLN A 81 16.39 9.16 -7.17
CA GLN A 81 15.63 9.97 -6.21
C GLN A 81 14.13 9.81 -6.49
N LEU A 82 13.36 9.62 -5.43
CA LEU A 82 11.91 9.53 -5.45
C LEU A 82 11.31 10.93 -5.26
N TYR A 83 10.42 11.30 -6.18
CA TYR A 83 9.66 12.54 -6.14
C TYR A 83 8.17 12.26 -6.09
N VAL A 84 7.40 13.11 -5.44
CA VAL A 84 5.95 13.23 -5.65
C VAL A 84 5.74 14.29 -6.73
N THR A 85 4.96 13.96 -7.76
CA THR A 85 4.72 14.84 -8.92
C THR A 85 3.24 15.19 -9.10
N ALA A 86 2.34 14.39 -8.55
CA ALA A 86 0.91 14.71 -8.51
C ALA A 86 0.25 14.06 -7.30
N ILE A 87 -0.82 14.69 -6.81
CA ILE A 87 -1.74 14.13 -5.83
C ILE A 87 -3.14 14.46 -6.31
N GLN A 88 -3.93 13.44 -6.63
CA GLN A 88 -5.34 13.59 -6.93
C GLN A 88 -6.15 13.27 -5.70
N LYS A 89 -6.95 14.21 -5.23
CA LYS A 89 -7.87 14.02 -4.11
C LYS A 89 -9.28 13.82 -4.64
N TYR A 90 -10.03 12.94 -3.99
CA TYR A 90 -11.41 12.61 -4.35
C TYR A 90 -12.35 13.01 -3.22
N TYR A 91 -13.50 13.58 -3.59
CA TYR A 91 -14.51 14.05 -2.65
C TYR A 91 -15.91 13.88 -3.25
N MET A 92 -16.93 13.94 -2.39
CA MET A 92 -18.34 13.89 -2.81
C MET A 92 -18.89 15.30 -2.89
N GLU A 93 -19.56 15.63 -4.00
CA GLU A 93 -20.31 16.87 -4.15
C GLU A 93 -21.55 16.57 -5.00
N ASP A 94 -22.73 16.96 -4.51
CA ASP A 94 -24.04 16.68 -5.17
C ASP A 94 -24.25 15.21 -5.54
N MET A 95 -23.90 14.29 -4.63
CA MET A 95 -23.93 12.83 -4.84
C MET A 95 -23.03 12.33 -5.99
N GLN A 96 -22.10 13.13 -6.48
CA GLN A 96 -21.12 12.76 -7.49
C GLN A 96 -19.71 12.71 -6.91
N ILE A 97 -18.93 11.71 -7.34
CA ILE A 97 -17.50 11.65 -7.01
C ILE A 97 -16.77 12.64 -7.91
N LYS A 98 -16.17 13.65 -7.30
CA LYS A 98 -15.31 14.62 -7.99
C LYS A 98 -13.85 14.40 -7.61
N ARG A 99 -12.95 14.95 -8.43
CA ARG A 99 -11.50 14.91 -8.18
C ARG A 99 -10.91 16.30 -8.36
N GLU A 100 -9.93 16.62 -7.54
CA GLU A 100 -9.15 17.85 -7.62
C GLU A 100 -7.65 17.56 -7.55
N ASN A 101 -6.85 18.47 -8.10
CA ASN A 101 -5.40 18.42 -7.94
C ASN A 101 -5.05 19.02 -6.57
N ALA A 102 -4.65 18.16 -5.64
CA ALA A 102 -4.24 18.54 -4.30
C ALA A 102 -2.73 18.74 -4.15
N TYR A 103 -1.96 18.58 -5.24
CA TYR A 103 -0.51 18.74 -5.18
C TYR A 103 -0.11 20.19 -4.87
N ALA A 104 -0.72 21.16 -5.57
CA ALA A 104 -0.33 22.58 -5.47
C ALA A 104 -0.64 23.19 -4.09
N SER A 105 -1.66 22.68 -3.39
CA SER A 105 -1.98 23.11 -2.02
C SER A 105 -0.97 22.56 -1.01
N LEU A 106 -0.48 21.33 -1.20
CA LEU A 106 0.49 20.69 -0.32
C LEU A 106 1.93 21.13 -0.59
N PHE A 107 2.26 21.44 -1.84
CA PHE A 107 3.61 21.78 -2.29
C PHE A 107 3.56 23.03 -3.19
N PRO A 108 3.38 24.22 -2.61
CA PRO A 108 3.28 25.46 -3.38
C PRO A 108 4.60 25.76 -4.11
N ASN A 109 4.50 26.35 -5.31
CA ASN A 109 5.61 26.86 -6.10
C ASN A 109 6.63 25.81 -6.60
N THR A 110 6.26 24.53 -6.64
CA THR A 110 7.06 23.48 -7.30
C THR A 110 6.18 22.60 -8.18
N THR A 111 6.79 21.93 -9.14
CA THR A 111 6.15 20.90 -9.99
C THR A 111 6.44 19.49 -9.50
N ARG A 112 7.39 19.33 -8.57
CA ARG A 112 7.75 18.06 -7.94
C ARG A 112 8.42 18.27 -6.58
N THR A 113 8.20 17.34 -5.65
CA THR A 113 8.79 17.40 -4.30
C THR A 113 9.57 16.13 -4.04
N LYS A 114 10.83 16.25 -3.61
CA LYS A 114 11.60 15.08 -3.18
C LYS A 114 10.87 14.42 -2.00
N ALA A 115 10.57 13.14 -2.12
CA ALA A 115 9.87 12.36 -1.10
C ALA A 115 10.84 11.92 0.01
N GLY A 116 11.51 12.88 0.65
CA GLY A 116 12.57 12.62 1.64
C GLY A 116 12.09 11.94 2.93
N TRP A 117 10.78 11.89 3.16
CA TRP A 117 10.15 11.16 4.26
C TRP A 117 9.93 9.68 3.97
N VAL A 118 10.22 9.22 2.75
CA VAL A 118 9.97 7.84 2.33
C VAL A 118 11.20 6.97 2.57
N SER A 119 11.02 5.97 3.43
CA SER A 119 11.99 4.89 3.68
C SER A 119 11.25 3.55 3.79
N GLY A 120 11.87 2.46 3.34
CA GLY A 120 11.30 1.11 3.38
C GLY A 120 11.34 0.38 2.05
N LEU A 121 10.49 -0.63 1.91
CA LEU A 121 10.37 -1.45 0.69
C LEU A 121 9.14 -1.05 -0.14
N MET A 122 9.35 -0.67 -1.40
CA MET A 122 8.29 -0.36 -2.36
C MET A 122 8.13 -1.51 -3.34
N LEU A 123 6.94 -2.11 -3.42
CA LEU A 123 6.60 -3.06 -4.47
C LEU A 123 5.68 -2.40 -5.49
N ALA A 124 6.13 -2.31 -6.74
CA ALA A 124 5.34 -1.82 -7.87
C ALA A 124 5.24 -2.88 -8.97
N GLY A 125 4.16 -2.87 -9.74
CA GLY A 125 3.94 -3.82 -10.82
C GLY A 125 3.18 -3.20 -11.98
N GLU A 126 3.41 -3.75 -13.18
CA GLU A 126 2.71 -3.31 -14.39
C GLU A 126 1.35 -3.99 -14.45
N ILE A 127 0.28 -3.22 -14.26
CA ILE A 127 -1.12 -3.66 -14.39
C ILE A 127 -1.84 -2.64 -15.28
N PRO A 128 -2.40 -3.06 -16.43
CA PRO A 128 -3.29 -2.21 -17.20
C PRO A 128 -4.49 -1.76 -16.35
N GLU A 129 -5.07 -0.60 -16.65
CA GLU A 129 -6.24 -0.08 -15.91
C GLU A 129 -7.40 -1.09 -15.87
N GLU A 130 -7.65 -1.79 -16.98
CA GLU A 130 -8.64 -2.88 -17.06
C GLU A 130 -8.31 -4.05 -16.14
N GLY A 131 -7.03 -4.41 -16.02
CA GLY A 131 -6.58 -5.45 -15.11
C GLY A 131 -6.80 -5.05 -13.65
N ILE A 132 -6.58 -3.78 -13.29
CA ILE A 132 -6.88 -3.27 -11.95
C ILE A 132 -8.39 -3.44 -11.66
N LYS A 133 -9.26 -3.08 -12.62
CA LYS A 133 -10.72 -3.22 -12.49
C LYS A 133 -11.18 -4.66 -12.31
N ASN A 134 -10.45 -5.61 -12.88
CA ASN A 134 -10.75 -7.05 -12.78
C ASN A 134 -10.08 -7.74 -11.59
N GLY A 135 -9.28 -7.02 -10.80
CA GLY A 135 -8.53 -7.60 -9.68
C GLY A 135 -7.31 -8.43 -10.11
N ASP A 136 -6.76 -8.17 -11.29
CA ASP A 136 -5.59 -8.86 -11.80
C ASP A 136 -4.34 -8.53 -10.97
N SER A 137 -3.44 -9.51 -10.88
CA SER A 137 -2.12 -9.32 -10.31
C SER A 137 -1.08 -9.05 -11.41
N PRO A 138 -0.07 -8.18 -11.17
CA PRO A 138 1.03 -8.01 -12.10
C PRO A 138 1.75 -9.33 -12.38
N LYS A 139 2.24 -9.50 -13.60
CA LYS A 139 3.12 -10.62 -13.94
C LYS A 139 4.55 -10.40 -13.45
N ASN A 140 5.01 -9.16 -13.55
CA ASN A 140 6.34 -8.70 -13.17
C ASN A 140 6.23 -7.54 -12.18
N TYR A 141 7.19 -7.50 -11.27
CA TYR A 141 7.27 -6.55 -10.18
C TYR A 141 8.66 -5.92 -10.14
N ILE A 142 8.71 -4.70 -9.64
CA ILE A 142 9.92 -4.02 -9.23
C ILE A 142 9.81 -3.83 -7.71
N LEU A 143 10.80 -4.35 -6.99
CA LEU A 143 10.97 -4.13 -5.57
C LEU A 143 12.12 -3.14 -5.37
N LEU A 144 11.85 -2.04 -4.67
CA LEU A 144 12.82 -1.00 -4.38
C LEU A 144 13.07 -0.91 -2.88
N GLU A 145 14.33 -0.83 -2.48
CA GLU A 145 14.73 -0.40 -1.14
C GLU A 145 14.99 1.11 -1.18
N ILE A 146 14.25 1.86 -0.37
CA ILE A 146 14.28 3.32 -0.35
C ILE A 146 14.77 3.79 1.02
N LYS A 147 15.69 4.75 1.02
CA LYS A 147 16.16 5.46 2.21
C LYS A 147 16.11 6.95 1.97
N ASP A 148 15.27 7.65 2.73
CA ASP A 148 15.10 9.11 2.70
C ASP A 148 14.86 9.65 1.28
N GLY A 149 13.97 8.96 0.57
CA GLY A 149 13.64 9.22 -0.84
C GLY A 149 14.72 8.81 -1.84
N THR A 150 15.78 8.11 -1.43
CA THR A 150 16.83 7.60 -2.32
C THR A 150 16.68 6.11 -2.55
N ILE A 151 16.71 5.67 -3.81
CA ILE A 151 16.71 4.25 -4.17
C ILE A 151 18.10 3.67 -3.91
N ILE A 152 18.20 2.71 -2.98
CA ILE A 152 19.45 2.07 -2.57
C ILE A 152 19.63 0.72 -3.26
N LYS A 153 18.53 -0.03 -3.48
CA LYS A 153 18.54 -1.31 -4.19
C LYS A 153 17.29 -1.48 -5.03
N GLU A 154 17.42 -2.24 -6.12
CA GLU A 154 16.33 -2.64 -7.01
C GLU A 154 16.38 -4.15 -7.26
N ARG A 155 15.21 -4.80 -7.29
CA ARG A 155 15.03 -6.16 -7.80
C ARG A 155 13.86 -6.21 -8.78
N LYS A 156 14.07 -6.87 -9.92
CA LYS A 156 13.00 -7.25 -10.84
C LYS A 156 12.61 -8.69 -10.53
N LEU A 157 11.32 -8.92 -10.28
CA LEU A 157 10.82 -10.20 -9.81
C LEU A 157 9.55 -10.57 -10.57
N ASN A 158 9.42 -11.82 -10.99
CA ASN A 158 8.12 -12.38 -11.33
C ASN A 158 7.36 -12.84 -10.05
N LYS A 159 6.11 -13.28 -10.20
CA LYS A 159 5.29 -13.75 -9.06
C LYS A 159 5.94 -14.86 -8.23
N LYS A 160 6.62 -15.83 -8.87
CA LYS A 160 7.29 -16.94 -8.17
C LYS A 160 8.50 -16.44 -7.39
N GLU A 161 9.30 -15.57 -7.99
CA GLU A 161 10.47 -14.96 -7.37
C GLU A 161 10.07 -14.04 -6.20
N LEU A 162 9.01 -13.26 -6.34
CA LEU A 162 8.47 -12.42 -5.26
C LEU A 162 8.03 -13.27 -4.07
N ASN A 163 7.32 -14.37 -4.30
CA ASN A 163 6.90 -15.27 -3.22
C ASN A 163 8.09 -15.92 -2.51
N ASN A 164 9.12 -16.31 -3.27
CA ASN A 164 10.36 -16.85 -2.71
C ASN A 164 11.13 -15.79 -1.92
N PHE A 165 11.20 -14.57 -2.44
CA PHE A 165 11.78 -13.41 -1.75
C PHE A 165 11.07 -13.17 -0.42
N LYS A 166 9.73 -13.02 -0.41
CA LYS A 166 8.95 -12.78 0.81
C LYS A 166 9.20 -13.86 1.87
N LYS A 167 9.29 -15.14 1.48
CA LYS A 167 9.62 -16.24 2.40
C LYS A 167 11.01 -16.08 3.02
N LYS A 168 12.05 -15.87 2.20
CA LYS A 168 13.42 -15.68 2.69
C LYS A 168 13.52 -14.42 3.55
N GLN A 169 12.93 -13.32 3.10
CA GLN A 169 12.90 -12.03 3.80
C GLN A 169 12.30 -12.20 5.20
N TYR A 170 11.17 -12.91 5.32
CA TYR A 170 10.55 -13.20 6.61
C TYR A 170 11.45 -14.05 7.52
N GLN A 171 12.10 -15.09 7.00
CA GLN A 171 13.03 -15.90 7.80
C GLN A 171 14.21 -15.07 8.32
N SER A 172 14.78 -14.19 7.49
CA SER A 172 15.83 -13.26 7.94
C SER A 172 15.28 -12.25 8.95
N PHE A 173 14.10 -11.68 8.69
CA PHE A 173 13.47 -10.65 9.52
C PHE A 173 13.19 -11.15 10.94
N LYS A 174 12.74 -12.41 11.09
CA LYS A 174 12.43 -13.02 12.39
C LYS A 174 13.60 -13.01 13.38
N ASN A 175 14.84 -12.91 12.88
CA ASN A 175 16.05 -12.87 13.69
C ASN A 175 16.54 -11.44 13.99
N THR A 176 15.71 -10.42 13.78
CA THR A 176 16.08 -9.01 13.97
C THR A 176 15.39 -8.39 15.19
N GLU A 177 15.99 -7.34 15.77
CA GLU A 177 15.35 -6.52 16.81
C GLU A 177 14.08 -5.81 16.30
N GLU A 178 14.06 -5.45 15.01
CA GLU A 178 12.91 -4.85 14.34
C GLU A 178 11.69 -5.78 14.38
N TYR A 179 11.88 -7.08 14.18
CA TYR A 179 10.81 -8.07 14.33
C TYR A 179 10.24 -8.09 15.75
N ASN A 180 11.09 -8.13 16.78
CA ASN A 180 10.62 -8.12 18.17
C ASN A 180 9.82 -6.86 18.48
N THR A 181 10.24 -5.72 17.94
CA THR A 181 9.53 -4.44 18.07
C THR A 181 8.15 -4.50 17.42
N VAL A 182 8.08 -4.92 16.15
CA VAL A 182 6.82 -5.04 15.40
C VAL A 182 5.88 -6.06 16.07
N PHE A 183 6.41 -7.20 16.49
CA PHE A 183 5.64 -8.25 17.13
C PHE A 183 4.99 -7.76 18.43
N ASN A 184 5.77 -7.11 19.30
CA ASN A 184 5.25 -6.58 20.57
C ASN A 184 4.25 -5.45 20.36
N GLN A 185 4.45 -4.58 19.37
CA GLN A 185 3.49 -3.52 19.01
C GLN A 185 2.16 -4.11 18.54
N LEU A 186 2.20 -5.10 17.65
CA LEU A 186 0.98 -5.77 17.16
C LEU A 186 0.29 -6.53 18.30
N LYS A 187 1.06 -7.18 19.18
CA LYS A 187 0.53 -7.89 20.36
C LYS A 187 -0.19 -6.94 21.32
N ALA A 188 0.37 -5.77 21.58
CA ALA A 188 -0.23 -4.77 22.45
C ALA A 188 -1.54 -4.18 21.90
N GLN A 189 -1.74 -4.21 20.58
CA GLN A 189 -2.94 -3.71 19.90
C GLN A 189 -3.97 -4.81 19.59
N ALA A 190 -3.58 -6.08 19.73
CA ALA A 190 -4.43 -7.20 19.41
C ALA A 190 -5.38 -7.52 20.58
N PRO A 191 -6.64 -7.89 20.30
CA PRO A 191 -7.52 -8.43 21.33
C PRO A 191 -6.92 -9.68 22.01
N ASP A 192 -7.24 -9.90 23.29
CA ASP A 192 -6.66 -10.99 24.11
C ASP A 192 -6.84 -12.41 23.53
N TYR A 193 -7.81 -12.62 22.65
CA TYR A 193 -8.05 -13.90 21.99
C TYR A 193 -7.14 -14.16 20.77
N VAL A 194 -6.33 -13.17 20.35
CA VAL A 194 -5.41 -13.31 19.23
C VAL A 194 -4.12 -13.97 19.71
N SER A 195 -3.82 -15.14 19.15
CA SER A 195 -2.60 -15.88 19.50
C SER A 195 -1.34 -15.23 18.93
N ASP A 196 -0.21 -15.44 19.62
CA ASP A 196 1.13 -15.09 19.13
C ASP A 196 1.42 -15.63 17.72
N LYS A 197 0.92 -16.83 17.41
CA LYS A 197 1.02 -17.43 16.07
C LYS A 197 0.27 -16.62 15.01
N SER A 198 -0.91 -16.08 15.34
CA SER A 198 -1.69 -15.25 14.42
C SER A 198 -0.96 -13.93 14.11
N ILE A 199 -0.29 -13.36 15.11
CA ILE A 199 0.54 -12.15 14.94
C ILE A 199 1.75 -12.46 14.05
N ASP A 200 2.45 -13.57 14.30
CA ASP A 200 3.59 -14.01 13.50
C ASP A 200 3.21 -14.24 12.01
N GLU A 201 2.08 -14.91 11.76
CA GLU A 201 1.58 -15.10 10.39
C GLU A 201 1.12 -13.78 9.74
N ALA A 202 0.58 -12.83 10.49
CA ALA A 202 0.28 -11.49 9.97
C ALA A 202 1.56 -10.76 9.53
N ILE A 203 2.63 -10.80 10.35
CA ILE A 203 3.93 -10.21 9.99
C ILE A 203 4.47 -10.83 8.70
N LYS A 204 4.40 -12.17 8.59
CA LYS A 204 4.82 -12.90 7.39
C LYS A 204 4.02 -12.51 6.15
N GLN A 205 2.70 -12.34 6.29
CA GLN A 205 1.82 -11.94 5.18
C GLN A 205 2.17 -10.53 4.68
N PHE A 206 2.46 -9.61 5.60
CA PHE A 206 2.77 -8.21 5.31
C PHE A 206 4.27 -7.88 5.46
N ILE A 207 5.14 -8.83 5.10
CA ILE A 207 6.58 -8.71 5.36
C ILE A 207 7.23 -7.47 4.71
N LEU A 208 6.75 -7.03 3.54
CA LEU A 208 7.29 -5.83 2.89
C LEU A 208 6.88 -4.54 3.59
N LYS A 209 5.74 -4.55 4.29
CA LYS A 209 5.32 -3.44 5.16
C LYS A 209 6.14 -3.38 6.45
N HIS A 210 6.56 -4.53 6.97
CA HIS A 210 7.21 -4.61 8.28
C HIS A 210 8.73 -4.61 8.26
N SER A 211 9.35 -4.87 7.11
CA SER A 211 10.81 -4.82 6.98
C SER A 211 11.24 -3.53 6.28
N GLY A 212 12.08 -2.74 6.95
CA GLY A 212 12.56 -1.46 6.41
C GLY A 212 13.63 -1.59 5.29
N LYS A 213 14.20 -2.79 5.09
CA LYS A 213 15.29 -3.03 4.12
C LYS A 213 15.31 -4.46 3.61
N ILE A 214 16.00 -4.69 2.50
CA ILE A 214 16.21 -6.04 1.96
C ILE A 214 17.26 -6.75 2.83
N LEU A 215 16.86 -7.86 3.45
CA LEU A 215 17.69 -8.68 4.37
C LEU A 215 18.26 -9.94 3.73
N THR A 216 17.99 -10.14 2.44
CA THR A 216 18.36 -11.35 1.70
C THR A 216 19.12 -10.97 0.44
N ASP A 217 20.10 -11.79 0.08
CA ASP A 217 20.84 -11.67 -1.19
C ASP A 217 20.03 -12.17 -2.38
#